data_AF-A0A927PFB6-F1
#
_entry.id   AF-A0A927PFB6-F1
#
_cell.length_a   1.000
_cell.length_b   1.000
_cell.length_c   1.000
_cell.angle_alpha   90.00
_cell.angle_beta   90.00
_cell.angle_gamma   90.00
#
_symmetry.space_group_name_H-M   'P 1'
#
loop_
_entity.id
_entity.type
_entity.pdbx_description
1 polymer ?
#
loop_
_entity_poly.entity_id
_entity_poly.type
_entity_poly.pdbx_seq_one_letter_code
_entity_poly.pdbx_strand_id
1 'polypeptide(L)'
;MKKRIFAVIMIFCLLFAAVCLAQEEVQVDVTFESYMEAGGVLNVTWTEYADETSGLGLIGTPGQTIGEMLQNNGVLSMEPMLEGDVFEGWMEVELITTVDEDGFDWTEYSLIPEPVYTTEELMTLTVPDHNVMYVAKWAGIPAEEYFAPYEDETIALPSITLLCGEGNMLVTGEEEQYEANWSVATIEPGQTFGEVLELDTREIIAPEGKVFAGWTILDYATAAMEISETPVEKEGVLCFELFEDYHVVLHDSYACAEMLTTEELTGYSCEGLDHMVVAVWMTADEYMTYVKDKADAIKAALENDPLPQVDLNLKSEELRELWDAALATVLGEAAKVLPEDEWKALTEAQNAWTEATETAVAAAGKDFEGGSMYPLIVNMEAARLTEARVCEIAEMLK
;
A
#
# COMPACT_ATOMS: atom_id res chain seq x y z
N MET A 1 -43.78 -5.74 24.15
CA MET A 1 -42.76 -5.43 25.18
C MET A 1 -41.45 -4.99 24.53
N LYS A 2 -41.43 -3.83 23.86
CA LYS A 2 -40.23 -3.21 23.26
C LYS A 2 -40.20 -1.67 23.45
N LYS A 3 -40.95 -1.14 24.43
CA LYS A 3 -41.08 0.30 24.69
C LYS A 3 -40.59 0.75 26.09
N ARG A 4 -39.84 -0.09 26.81
CA ARG A 4 -39.32 0.26 28.15
C ARG A 4 -37.81 0.09 28.34
N ILE A 5 -37.06 -0.32 27.31
CA ILE A 5 -35.59 -0.40 27.38
C ILE A 5 -34.94 0.90 26.85
N PHE A 6 -35.55 1.59 25.89
CA PHE A 6 -35.06 2.90 25.40
C PHE A 6 -35.19 4.05 26.41
N ALA A 7 -36.04 3.92 27.43
CA ALA A 7 -36.23 4.96 28.44
C ALA A 7 -35.14 4.94 29.54
N VAL A 8 -34.34 3.89 29.65
CA VAL A 8 -33.28 3.79 30.67
C VAL A 8 -31.93 4.28 30.14
N ILE A 9 -31.67 4.18 28.83
CA ILE A 9 -30.45 4.70 28.21
C ILE A 9 -30.52 6.23 28.05
N MET A 10 -31.71 6.78 27.74
CA MET A 10 -31.88 8.22 27.58
C MET A 10 -31.77 9.01 28.90
N ILE A 11 -31.95 8.36 30.06
CA ILE A 11 -31.78 9.00 31.38
C ILE A 11 -30.31 8.97 31.85
N PHE A 12 -29.50 8.02 31.36
CA PHE A 12 -28.07 8.00 31.67
C PHE A 12 -27.26 9.02 30.84
N CYS A 13 -27.68 9.31 29.60
CA CYS A 13 -27.08 10.39 28.80
C CYS A 13 -27.46 11.80 29.30
N LEU A 14 -28.63 11.96 29.94
CA LEU A 14 -29.05 13.25 30.51
C LEU A 14 -28.48 13.55 31.91
N LEU A 15 -27.89 12.55 32.59
CA LEU A 15 -27.21 12.77 33.88
C LEU A 15 -25.72 13.10 33.76
N PHE A 16 -25.09 12.85 32.59
CA PHE A 16 -23.76 13.40 32.28
C PHE A 16 -23.79 14.80 31.68
N ALA A 17 -24.93 15.22 31.11
CA ALA A 17 -25.13 16.58 30.62
C ALA A 17 -25.34 17.64 31.74
N ALA A 18 -25.39 17.23 33.03
CA ALA A 18 -25.65 18.13 34.16
C ALA A 18 -24.44 18.34 35.11
N VAL A 19 -23.28 17.76 34.82
CA VAL A 19 -22.03 18.07 35.54
C VAL A 19 -20.94 18.36 34.52
N CYS A 20 -21.02 19.57 33.96
CA CYS A 20 -19.90 20.46 33.66
C CYS A 20 -20.48 21.68 32.93
N LEU A 21 -21.18 22.52 33.70
CA LEU A 21 -21.18 23.96 33.44
C LEU A 21 -19.77 24.47 33.77
N ALA A 22 -18.87 24.30 32.83
CA ALA A 22 -17.74 25.18 32.65
C ALA A 22 -17.79 25.54 31.17
N GLN A 23 -18.22 26.78 30.92
CA GLN A 23 -18.21 27.40 29.62
C GLN A 23 -16.72 27.54 29.24
N GLU A 24 -16.15 26.50 28.61
CA GLU A 24 -14.96 26.69 27.80
C GLU A 24 -15.44 27.45 26.56
N GLU A 25 -15.09 28.74 26.51
CA GLU A 25 -14.97 29.44 25.25
C GLU A 25 -14.05 28.58 24.37
N VAL A 26 -14.63 27.91 23.38
CA VAL A 26 -13.85 27.31 22.30
C VAL A 26 -13.24 28.48 21.55
N GLN A 27 -12.04 28.89 21.95
CA GLN A 27 -11.15 29.65 21.09
C GLN A 27 -10.78 28.71 19.95
N VAL A 28 -11.45 28.87 18.81
CA VAL A 28 -11.05 28.21 17.56
C VAL A 28 -9.71 28.82 17.17
N ASP A 29 -8.67 28.00 17.23
CA ASP A 29 -7.29 28.36 16.92
C ASP A 29 -7.10 28.39 15.40
N VAL A 30 -7.69 29.37 14.72
CA VAL A 30 -7.31 29.70 13.34
C VAL A 30 -6.03 30.52 13.44
N THR A 31 -4.89 29.81 13.51
CA THR A 31 -3.60 30.47 13.66
C THR A 31 -3.33 31.34 12.43
N PHE A 32 -2.79 32.53 12.67
CA PHE A 32 -2.33 33.47 11.64
C PHE A 32 -1.33 32.82 10.65
N GLU A 33 -0.73 31.68 11.01
CA GLU A 33 0.16 30.87 10.16
C GLU A 33 -0.54 30.31 8.92
N SER A 34 -1.73 29.70 9.02
CA SER A 34 -2.47 29.17 7.87
C SER A 34 -2.88 30.27 6.87
N TYR A 35 -3.14 31.48 7.37
CA TYR A 35 -3.39 32.67 6.55
C TYR A 35 -2.15 33.15 5.79
N MET A 36 -0.97 33.03 6.40
CA MET A 36 0.31 33.35 5.75
C MET A 36 0.72 32.28 4.73
N GLU A 37 0.53 31.00 5.03
CA GLU A 37 0.85 29.87 4.14
C GLU A 37 -0.06 29.84 2.90
N ALA A 38 -1.35 30.18 3.07
CA ALA A 38 -2.30 30.30 1.96
C ALA A 38 -2.14 31.60 1.13
N GLY A 39 -1.14 32.44 1.42
CA GLY A 39 -0.84 33.63 0.62
C GLY A 39 -1.88 34.75 0.74
N GLY A 40 -2.61 34.83 1.87
CA GLY A 40 -3.60 35.88 2.13
C GLY A 40 -4.98 35.61 1.53
N VAL A 41 -5.59 34.49 1.89
CA VAL A 41 -6.99 34.15 1.55
C VAL A 41 -7.90 34.41 2.75
N LEU A 42 -9.00 35.12 2.54
CA LEU A 42 -10.06 35.38 3.52
C LEU A 42 -11.37 34.73 3.04
N ASN A 43 -11.90 33.79 3.81
CA ASN A 43 -13.19 33.17 3.55
C ASN A 43 -14.26 33.79 4.45
N VAL A 44 -15.31 34.35 3.83
CA VAL A 44 -16.44 34.97 4.52
C VAL A 44 -17.67 34.11 4.31
N THR A 45 -18.18 33.53 5.40
CA THR A 45 -19.38 32.67 5.39
C THR A 45 -20.32 33.02 6.55
N TRP A 46 -21.59 32.65 6.45
CA TRP A 46 -22.56 32.65 7.56
C TRP A 46 -22.97 31.23 7.99
N THR A 47 -22.33 30.21 7.43
CA THR A 47 -22.53 28.80 7.78
C THR A 47 -21.41 28.30 8.71
N GLU A 48 -21.65 27.18 9.39
CA GLU A 48 -20.66 26.56 10.29
C GLU A 48 -19.45 25.94 9.55
N TYR A 49 -19.46 25.93 8.21
CA TYR A 49 -18.43 25.33 7.35
C TYR A 49 -17.27 26.28 7.03
N ALA A 50 -17.01 27.30 7.87
CA ALA A 50 -15.90 28.23 7.67
C ALA A 50 -14.53 27.54 7.78
N ASP A 51 -14.46 26.50 8.62
CA ASP A 51 -13.22 25.89 9.10
C ASP A 51 -12.59 24.88 8.12
N GLU A 52 -13.27 24.56 7.01
CA GLU A 52 -12.83 23.53 6.04
C GLU A 52 -12.10 24.10 4.81
N THR A 53 -11.75 25.39 4.81
CA THR A 53 -11.18 26.08 3.66
C THR A 53 -9.75 26.56 3.92
N SER A 54 -8.87 26.48 2.92
CA SER A 54 -7.52 27.04 2.99
C SER A 54 -7.60 28.57 3.18
N GLY A 55 -6.99 29.11 4.25
CA GLY A 55 -6.98 30.55 4.56
C GLY A 55 -7.59 30.91 5.92
N LEU A 56 -7.98 32.18 6.09
CA LEU A 56 -8.66 32.68 7.29
C LEU A 56 -10.19 32.56 7.10
N GLY A 57 -10.79 31.50 7.62
CA GLY A 57 -12.24 31.30 7.63
C GLY A 57 -12.92 31.97 8.81
N LEU A 58 -13.87 32.87 8.57
CA LEU A 58 -14.59 33.58 9.63
C LEU A 58 -16.10 33.60 9.39
N ILE A 59 -16.84 33.37 10.48
CA ILE A 59 -18.30 33.39 10.47
C ILE A 59 -18.81 34.81 10.71
N GLY A 60 -19.63 35.28 9.78
CA GLY A 60 -20.29 36.58 9.82
C GLY A 60 -21.81 36.49 9.82
N THR A 61 -22.46 37.54 10.32
CA THR A 61 -23.91 37.74 10.21
C THR A 61 -24.23 38.53 8.93
N PRO A 62 -25.08 38.03 8.03
CA PRO A 62 -25.44 38.75 6.81
C PRO A 62 -25.88 40.20 7.08
N GLY A 63 -25.32 41.15 6.34
CA GLY A 63 -25.59 42.58 6.49
C GLY A 63 -24.74 43.34 7.53
N GLN A 64 -23.96 42.65 8.37
CA GLN A 64 -22.89 43.31 9.14
C GLN A 64 -21.69 43.61 8.22
N THR A 65 -20.82 44.54 8.57
CA THR A 65 -19.60 44.79 7.79
C THR A 65 -18.54 43.73 8.04
N ILE A 66 -17.68 43.45 7.04
CA ILE A 66 -16.54 42.54 7.18
C ILE A 66 -15.60 43.02 8.31
N GLY A 67 -15.41 44.34 8.46
CA GLY A 67 -14.63 44.90 9.56
C GLY A 67 -15.22 44.61 10.95
N GLU A 68 -16.55 44.70 11.11
CA GLU A 68 -17.23 44.32 12.35
C GLU A 68 -17.11 42.82 12.61
N MET A 69 -17.22 41.98 11.56
CA MET A 69 -17.03 40.54 11.65
C MET A 69 -15.63 40.18 12.18
N LEU A 70 -14.58 40.78 11.60
CA LEU A 70 -13.19 40.56 12.02
C LEU A 70 -12.96 40.97 13.46
N GLN A 71 -13.46 42.14 13.87
CA GLN A 71 -13.36 42.61 15.25
C GLN A 71 -14.07 41.69 16.25
N ASN A 72 -15.27 41.19 15.89
CA ASN A 72 -16.03 40.26 16.71
C ASN A 72 -15.33 38.90 16.88
N ASN A 73 -14.50 38.52 15.91
CA ASN A 73 -13.65 37.32 15.95
C ASN A 73 -12.23 37.59 16.47
N GLY A 74 -11.98 38.78 17.06
CA GLY A 74 -10.69 39.11 17.69
C GLY A 74 -9.57 39.53 16.73
N VAL A 75 -9.85 39.69 15.43
CA VAL A 75 -8.89 40.14 14.43
C VAL A 75 -8.87 41.67 14.37
N LEU A 76 -7.77 42.26 14.87
CA LEU A 76 -7.63 43.71 14.99
C LEU A 76 -7.07 44.40 13.74
N SER A 77 -6.39 43.64 12.87
CA SER A 77 -5.82 44.11 11.61
C SER A 77 -5.62 42.94 10.65
N MET A 78 -5.77 43.19 9.35
CA MET A 78 -5.55 42.21 8.29
C MET A 78 -4.69 42.85 7.21
N GLU A 79 -3.39 42.54 7.20
CA GLU A 79 -2.47 42.89 6.12
C GLU A 79 -1.87 41.59 5.60
N PRO A 80 -2.13 41.19 4.35
CA PRO A 80 -1.50 40.02 3.77
C PRO A 80 0.00 40.29 3.57
N MET A 81 0.82 39.28 3.83
CA MET A 81 2.28 39.38 3.66
C MET A 81 2.77 38.18 2.86
N LEU A 82 3.42 38.45 1.72
CA LEU A 82 4.16 37.48 0.92
C LEU A 82 5.58 38.01 0.73
N GLU A 83 6.59 37.21 1.07
CA GLU A 83 7.99 37.66 1.06
C GLU A 83 8.45 37.98 -0.37
N GLY A 84 8.84 39.24 -0.61
CA GLY A 84 9.38 39.68 -1.90
C GLY A 84 8.38 40.26 -2.89
N ASP A 85 7.07 40.19 -2.59
CA ASP A 85 6.00 40.70 -3.45
C ASP A 85 5.34 41.99 -2.94
N VAL A 86 4.59 42.65 -3.83
CA VAL A 86 3.86 43.88 -3.53
C VAL A 86 2.36 43.61 -3.58
N PHE A 87 1.67 43.82 -2.45
CA PHE A 87 0.23 43.69 -2.36
C PHE A 87 -0.50 44.79 -3.16
N GLU A 88 -1.41 44.41 -4.06
CA GLU A 88 -2.20 45.32 -4.90
C GLU A 88 -3.64 45.52 -4.39
N GLY A 89 -4.18 44.58 -3.63
CA GLY A 89 -5.55 44.61 -3.09
C GLY A 89 -6.22 43.23 -3.08
N TRP A 90 -7.49 43.18 -2.73
CA TRP A 90 -8.28 41.96 -2.57
C TRP A 90 -9.17 41.71 -3.78
N MET A 91 -9.06 40.54 -4.39
CA MET A 91 -9.95 40.09 -5.46
C MET A 91 -11.10 39.27 -4.88
N GLU A 92 -12.29 39.45 -5.42
CA GLU A 92 -13.46 38.64 -5.07
C GLU A 92 -13.55 37.40 -5.97
N VAL A 93 -13.81 36.26 -5.34
CA VAL A 93 -13.88 34.95 -6.01
C VAL A 93 -15.23 34.32 -5.67
N GLU A 94 -15.96 33.95 -6.72
CA GLU A 94 -17.18 33.17 -6.62
C GLU A 94 -16.83 31.68 -6.48
N LEU A 95 -17.45 31.01 -5.50
CA LEU A 95 -17.34 29.57 -5.32
C LEU A 95 -18.62 28.92 -5.85
N ILE A 96 -18.48 28.03 -6.83
CA ILE A 96 -19.58 27.23 -7.37
C ILE A 96 -19.35 25.78 -6.93
N THR A 97 -20.06 25.36 -5.88
CA THR A 97 -20.07 23.95 -5.46
C THR A 97 -21.11 23.18 -6.27
N THR A 98 -20.67 22.18 -7.02
CA THR A 98 -21.52 21.25 -7.74
C THR A 98 -21.50 19.91 -7.03
N VAL A 99 -22.68 19.33 -6.80
CA VAL A 99 -22.83 17.98 -6.23
C VAL A 99 -23.40 17.07 -7.32
N ASP A 100 -22.75 15.94 -7.59
CA ASP A 100 -23.26 14.96 -8.56
C ASP A 100 -24.40 14.10 -7.98
N GLU A 101 -24.89 13.16 -8.79
CA GLU A 101 -25.98 12.25 -8.43
C GLU A 101 -25.60 11.26 -7.31
N ASP A 102 -24.30 11.06 -7.07
CA ASP A 102 -23.73 10.13 -6.11
C ASP A 102 -23.34 10.81 -4.78
N GLY A 103 -23.45 12.14 -4.72
CA GLY A 103 -23.19 12.93 -3.51
C GLY A 103 -21.74 13.39 -3.38
N PHE A 104 -20.91 13.25 -4.42
CA PHE A 104 -19.59 13.87 -4.47
C PHE A 104 -19.74 15.34 -4.86
N ASP A 105 -19.07 16.21 -4.11
CA ASP A 105 -19.02 17.63 -4.37
C ASP A 105 -17.64 18.07 -4.89
N TRP A 106 -17.65 18.99 -5.85
CA TRP A 106 -16.45 19.72 -6.23
C TRP A 106 -16.76 21.21 -6.28
N THR A 107 -15.77 22.03 -5.96
CA THR A 107 -15.91 23.49 -5.96
C THR A 107 -15.08 24.08 -7.08
N GLU A 108 -15.74 24.79 -7.99
CA GLU A 108 -15.11 25.59 -9.03
C GLU A 108 -14.94 27.03 -8.53
N TYR A 109 -13.76 27.61 -8.76
CA TYR A 109 -13.46 29.00 -8.41
C TYR A 109 -13.55 29.86 -9.67
N SER A 110 -14.39 30.91 -9.63
CA SER A 110 -14.53 31.86 -10.72
C SER A 110 -14.17 33.26 -10.22
N LEU A 111 -13.12 33.85 -10.79
CA LEU A 111 -12.72 35.23 -10.50
C LEU A 111 -13.83 36.20 -10.95
N ILE A 112 -14.20 37.13 -10.07
CA ILE A 112 -15.05 38.27 -10.43
C ILE A 112 -14.11 39.44 -10.81
N PRO A 113 -13.97 39.78 -12.10
CA PRO A 113 -12.85 40.61 -12.58
C PRO A 113 -12.91 42.11 -12.23
N GLU A 114 -13.91 42.61 -11.51
CA GLU A 114 -14.20 44.06 -11.48
C GLU A 114 -14.16 44.77 -10.11
N PRO A 115 -13.84 44.10 -8.99
CA PRO A 115 -13.24 44.86 -7.88
C PRO A 115 -11.95 44.23 -7.32
N VAL A 116 -10.88 45.03 -7.37
CA VAL A 116 -9.72 44.86 -6.48
C VAL A 116 -9.89 45.86 -5.35
N TYR A 117 -10.29 45.38 -4.17
CA TYR A 117 -10.55 46.22 -3.01
C TYR A 117 -9.25 46.53 -2.27
N THR A 118 -9.05 47.79 -1.87
CA THR A 118 -8.12 48.05 -0.77
C THR A 118 -8.61 47.36 0.51
N THR A 119 -7.72 47.11 1.46
CA THR A 119 -8.13 46.56 2.77
C THR A 119 -9.20 47.44 3.41
N GLU A 120 -9.08 48.78 3.34
CA GLU A 120 -10.09 49.70 3.89
C GLU A 120 -11.46 49.53 3.22
N GLU A 121 -11.51 49.40 1.89
CA GLU A 121 -12.75 49.16 1.16
C GLU A 121 -13.37 47.80 1.51
N LEU A 122 -12.56 46.74 1.56
CA LEU A 122 -13.00 45.39 1.95
C LEU A 122 -13.67 45.41 3.33
N MET A 123 -13.09 46.10 4.31
CA MET A 123 -13.65 46.20 5.67
C MET A 123 -15.03 46.85 5.69
N THR A 124 -15.39 47.65 4.69
CA THR A 124 -16.68 48.33 4.60
C THR A 124 -17.75 47.52 3.86
N LEU A 125 -17.37 46.44 3.17
CA LEU A 125 -18.33 45.56 2.49
C LEU A 125 -19.20 44.83 3.52
N THR A 126 -20.45 44.58 3.14
CA THR A 126 -21.36 43.79 3.95
C THR A 126 -21.13 42.31 3.72
N VAL A 127 -21.17 41.52 4.78
CA VAL A 127 -21.22 40.06 4.71
C VAL A 127 -22.43 39.64 3.86
N PRO A 128 -22.21 38.94 2.73
CA PRO A 128 -23.27 38.52 1.82
C PRO A 128 -24.08 37.33 2.39
N ASP A 129 -25.18 36.99 1.70
CA ASP A 129 -26.03 35.82 1.97
C ASP A 129 -25.65 34.59 1.13
N HIS A 130 -24.45 34.61 0.54
CA HIS A 130 -23.82 33.53 -0.25
C HIS A 130 -22.30 33.51 0.07
N ASN A 131 -21.63 32.36 -0.07
CA ASN A 131 -20.23 32.22 0.34
C ASN A 131 -19.36 33.06 -0.59
N VAL A 132 -18.45 33.85 -0.02
CA VAL A 132 -17.53 34.68 -0.79
C VAL A 132 -16.11 34.50 -0.25
N MET A 133 -15.18 34.34 -1.18
CA MET A 133 -13.75 34.30 -0.90
C MET A 133 -13.10 35.56 -1.43
N TYR A 134 -12.21 36.15 -0.61
CA TYR A 134 -11.36 37.26 -1.00
C TYR A 134 -9.91 36.81 -1.01
N VAL A 135 -9.22 37.00 -2.14
CA VAL A 135 -7.84 36.55 -2.35
C VAL A 135 -6.92 37.75 -2.53
N ALA A 136 -5.79 37.77 -1.85
CA ALA A 136 -4.79 38.82 -2.02
C ALA A 136 -4.17 38.78 -3.43
N LYS A 137 -4.22 39.92 -4.11
CA LYS A 137 -3.56 40.15 -5.40
C LYS A 137 -2.15 40.69 -5.18
N TRP A 138 -1.18 40.07 -5.84
CA TRP A 138 0.25 40.38 -5.78
C TRP A 138 0.72 40.93 -7.12
N ALA A 139 1.58 41.94 -7.08
CA ALA A 139 2.08 42.59 -8.28
C ALA A 139 2.93 41.63 -9.10
N GLY A 140 2.57 41.45 -10.38
CA GLY A 140 3.32 40.60 -11.31
C GLY A 140 2.73 39.20 -11.53
N ILE A 141 1.69 38.81 -10.78
CA ILE A 141 0.91 37.61 -11.02
C ILE A 141 -0.41 38.01 -11.70
N PRO A 142 -0.65 37.64 -12.98
CA PRO A 142 -1.94 37.84 -13.65
C PRO A 142 -3.07 37.16 -12.87
N ALA A 143 -4.26 37.77 -12.83
CA ALA A 143 -5.37 37.26 -12.01
C ALA A 143 -5.83 35.86 -12.46
N GLU A 144 -5.69 35.56 -13.76
CA GLU A 144 -5.92 34.26 -14.35
C GLU A 144 -4.95 33.15 -13.89
N GLU A 145 -3.75 33.49 -13.39
CA GLU A 145 -2.76 32.50 -12.91
C GLU A 145 -3.08 31.99 -11.51
N TYR A 146 -3.82 32.75 -10.69
CA TYR A 146 -4.27 32.33 -9.35
C TYR A 146 -5.25 31.15 -9.39
N PHE A 147 -5.96 31.00 -10.51
CA PHE A 147 -7.01 30.01 -10.71
C PHE A 147 -6.80 29.21 -11.98
N ALA A 148 -5.62 29.33 -12.60
CA ALA A 148 -5.23 28.41 -13.65
C ALA A 148 -5.30 27.00 -13.02
N PRO A 149 -5.99 26.03 -13.66
CA PRO A 149 -5.92 24.66 -13.18
C PRO A 149 -4.44 24.32 -13.06
N TYR A 150 -4.04 23.82 -11.89
CA TYR A 150 -2.71 23.23 -11.76
C TYR A 150 -2.58 22.27 -12.93
N GLU A 151 -1.70 22.57 -13.90
CA GLU A 151 -1.08 21.49 -14.65
C GLU A 151 -0.27 20.76 -13.59
N ASP A 152 -0.92 19.83 -12.89
CA ASP A 152 -0.19 18.78 -12.21
C ASP A 152 0.69 18.22 -13.32
N GLU A 153 1.99 18.52 -13.29
CA GLU A 153 2.96 17.52 -13.66
C GLU A 153 2.66 16.36 -12.71
N THR A 154 1.67 15.54 -13.08
CA THR A 154 1.33 14.32 -12.39
C THR A 154 2.55 13.45 -12.64
N ILE A 155 3.50 13.53 -11.73
CA ILE A 155 4.60 12.59 -11.65
C ILE A 155 3.89 11.28 -11.29
N ALA A 156 3.46 10.54 -12.31
CA ALA A 156 2.90 9.22 -12.16
C ALA A 156 4.04 8.32 -11.68
N LEU A 157 4.17 8.23 -10.36
CA LEU A 157 5.05 7.27 -9.73
C LEU A 157 4.44 5.89 -9.97
N PRO A 158 5.23 4.91 -10.42
CA PRO A 158 4.75 3.55 -10.52
C PRO A 158 4.30 3.06 -9.15
N SER A 159 3.35 2.12 -9.16
CA SER A 159 2.80 1.51 -7.98
C SER A 159 3.05 0.00 -7.98
N ILE A 160 3.11 -0.57 -6.79
CA ILE A 160 3.15 -2.01 -6.59
C ILE A 160 1.88 -2.40 -5.85
N THR A 161 1.08 -3.25 -6.47
CA THR A 161 -0.07 -3.90 -5.84
C THR A 161 0.34 -5.29 -5.39
N LEU A 162 0.46 -5.49 -4.09
CA LEU A 162 0.68 -6.79 -3.47
C LEU A 162 -0.67 -7.47 -3.23
N LEU A 163 -0.84 -8.69 -3.73
CA LEU A 163 -2.02 -9.52 -3.58
C LEU A 163 -1.66 -10.83 -2.89
N CYS A 164 -2.40 -11.18 -1.85
CA CYS A 164 -2.28 -12.48 -1.19
C CYS A 164 -3.01 -13.60 -1.95
N GLY A 165 -3.60 -13.33 -3.12
CA GLY A 165 -4.34 -14.36 -3.87
C GLY A 165 -5.51 -14.89 -3.03
N GLU A 166 -5.54 -16.19 -2.78
CA GLU A 166 -6.56 -16.83 -1.90
C GLU A 166 -6.24 -16.69 -0.40
N GLY A 167 -5.03 -16.28 -0.04
CA GLY A 167 -4.58 -16.13 1.34
C GLY A 167 -4.83 -14.72 1.88
N ASN A 168 -4.36 -14.47 3.11
CA ASN A 168 -4.39 -13.16 3.74
C ASN A 168 -2.99 -12.76 4.20
N MET A 169 -2.81 -11.50 4.57
CA MET A 169 -1.68 -10.98 5.33
C MET A 169 -2.18 -10.35 6.63
N LEU A 170 -1.45 -10.57 7.71
CA LEU A 170 -1.66 -9.87 8.97
C LEU A 170 -0.88 -8.56 8.93
N VAL A 171 -1.62 -7.45 8.98
CA VAL A 171 -1.04 -6.11 9.05
C VAL A 171 -1.09 -5.64 10.49
N THR A 172 0.07 -5.26 11.03
CA THR A 172 0.18 -4.73 12.40
C THR A 172 0.23 -3.20 12.33
N GLY A 173 -0.87 -2.55 12.70
CA GLY A 173 -0.91 -1.09 12.89
C GLY A 173 -0.39 -0.68 14.28
N GLU A 174 -0.41 0.63 14.57
CA GLU A 174 0.07 1.17 15.86
C GLU A 174 -0.73 0.66 17.07
N GLU A 175 -2.03 0.38 16.90
CA GLU A 175 -2.93 0.01 18.00
C GLU A 175 -3.59 -1.37 17.83
N GLU A 176 -3.73 -1.89 16.60
CA GLU A 176 -4.47 -3.13 16.30
C GLU A 176 -3.85 -3.92 15.13
N GLN A 177 -4.12 -5.23 15.09
CA GLN A 177 -3.82 -6.11 13.96
C GLN A 177 -5.09 -6.39 13.18
N TYR A 178 -5.01 -6.33 11.85
CA TYR A 178 -6.11 -6.68 10.95
C TYR A 178 -5.61 -7.54 9.79
N GLU A 179 -6.51 -8.35 9.23
CA GLU A 179 -6.23 -9.14 8.03
C GLU A 179 -6.57 -8.31 6.78
N ALA A 180 -5.67 -8.35 5.80
CA ALA A 180 -5.89 -7.81 4.48
C ALA A 180 -5.52 -8.86 3.43
N ASN A 181 -6.16 -8.85 2.28
CA ASN A 181 -5.83 -9.69 1.14
C ASN A 181 -4.99 -8.95 0.08
N TRP A 182 -4.82 -7.64 0.22
CA TRP A 182 -4.02 -6.82 -0.68
C TRP A 182 -3.43 -5.59 0.01
N SER A 183 -2.43 -4.97 -0.63
CA SER A 183 -1.95 -3.63 -0.30
C SER A 183 -1.32 -2.97 -1.52
N VAL A 184 -1.34 -1.64 -1.57
CA VAL A 184 -0.67 -0.87 -2.61
C VAL A 184 0.38 0.05 -2.01
N ALA A 185 1.48 0.26 -2.74
CA ALA A 185 2.51 1.20 -2.36
C ALA A 185 3.11 1.87 -3.60
N THR A 186 3.45 3.15 -3.51
CA THR A 186 4.15 3.87 -4.58
C THR A 186 5.64 3.59 -4.50
N ILE A 187 6.31 3.42 -5.64
CA ILE A 187 7.74 3.12 -5.70
C ILE A 187 8.48 4.16 -6.55
N GLU A 188 9.59 4.67 -6.04
CA GLU A 188 10.50 5.52 -6.81
C GLU A 188 11.51 4.68 -7.60
N PRO A 189 11.94 5.14 -8.79
CA PRO A 189 12.97 4.45 -9.56
C PRO A 189 14.24 4.18 -8.75
N GLY A 190 14.63 2.91 -8.66
CA GLY A 190 15.81 2.47 -7.92
C GLY A 190 15.56 2.05 -6.48
N GLN A 191 14.35 2.22 -5.94
CA GLN A 191 13.94 1.54 -4.71
C GLN A 191 13.69 0.05 -4.96
N THR A 192 13.82 -0.73 -3.90
CA THR A 192 13.51 -2.15 -3.87
C THR A 192 12.10 -2.41 -3.34
N PHE A 193 11.54 -3.56 -3.70
CA PHE A 193 10.21 -3.95 -3.24
C PHE A 193 10.20 -4.15 -1.72
N GLY A 194 11.30 -4.62 -1.14
CA GLY A 194 11.45 -4.76 0.31
C GLY A 194 11.26 -3.46 1.07
N GLU A 195 11.88 -2.37 0.58
CA GLU A 195 11.79 -1.04 1.20
C GLU A 195 10.38 -0.46 1.18
N VAL A 196 9.58 -0.83 0.18
CA VAL A 196 8.28 -0.22 -0.10
C VAL A 196 7.12 -1.06 0.42
N LEU A 197 7.23 -2.39 0.34
CA LEU A 197 6.18 -3.31 0.76
C LEU A 197 6.27 -3.71 2.24
N GLU A 198 7.40 -3.45 2.92
CA GLU A 198 7.63 -3.85 4.31
C GLU A 198 7.32 -5.34 4.55
N LEU A 199 7.77 -6.21 3.63
CA LEU A 199 7.42 -7.64 3.67
C LEU A 199 7.92 -8.37 4.92
N ASP A 200 8.91 -7.82 5.61
CA ASP A 200 9.48 -8.34 6.85
C ASP A 200 8.57 -8.10 8.07
N THR A 201 7.67 -7.12 8.00
CA THR A 201 6.70 -6.83 9.08
C THR A 201 5.37 -7.56 8.89
N ARG A 202 5.20 -8.25 7.75
CA ARG A 202 3.95 -8.90 7.35
C ARG A 202 4.02 -10.41 7.54
N GLU A 203 3.02 -10.96 8.21
CA GLU A 203 2.81 -12.39 8.26
C GLU A 203 1.80 -12.80 7.19
N ILE A 204 2.19 -13.71 6.28
CA ILE A 204 1.26 -14.24 5.27
C ILE A 204 0.56 -15.47 5.82
N ILE A 205 -0.77 -15.45 5.77
CA ILE A 205 -1.65 -16.50 6.25
C ILE A 205 -2.06 -17.35 5.05
N ALA A 206 -1.69 -18.63 5.11
CA ALA A 206 -2.03 -19.58 4.06
C ALA A 206 -3.54 -19.91 4.06
N PRO A 207 -4.14 -20.11 2.87
CA PRO A 207 -5.45 -20.73 2.74
C PRO A 207 -5.44 -22.14 3.37
N GLU A 208 -6.61 -22.60 3.81
CA GLU A 208 -6.75 -23.94 4.38
C GLU A 208 -6.25 -25.02 3.40
N GLY A 209 -5.31 -25.85 3.85
CA GLY A 209 -4.76 -26.97 3.07
C GLY A 209 -3.78 -26.58 1.98
N LYS A 210 -3.33 -25.32 1.91
CA LYS A 210 -2.33 -24.85 0.96
C LYS A 210 -1.05 -24.36 1.64
N VAL A 211 0.04 -24.39 0.89
CA VAL A 211 1.36 -23.89 1.26
C VAL A 211 1.72 -22.71 0.37
N PHE A 212 2.49 -21.78 0.93
CA PHE A 212 3.06 -20.69 0.16
C PHE A 212 4.12 -21.23 -0.79
N ALA A 213 3.90 -21.08 -2.10
CA ALA A 213 4.80 -21.58 -3.13
C ALA A 213 5.80 -20.51 -3.62
N GLY A 214 5.48 -19.23 -3.43
CA GLY A 214 6.31 -18.10 -3.84
C GLY A 214 5.49 -16.93 -4.37
N TRP A 215 6.18 -15.91 -4.83
CA TRP A 215 5.62 -14.68 -5.39
C TRP A 215 5.77 -14.66 -6.92
N THR A 216 4.73 -14.21 -7.61
CA THR A 216 4.78 -13.94 -9.05
C THR A 216 4.64 -12.44 -9.27
N ILE A 217 5.56 -11.85 -10.02
CA ILE A 217 5.52 -10.44 -10.41
C ILE A 217 4.98 -10.35 -11.83
N LEU A 218 3.92 -9.57 -11.98
CA LEU A 218 3.23 -9.29 -13.23
C LEU A 218 3.45 -7.83 -13.60
N ASP A 219 3.93 -7.60 -14.80
CA ASP A 219 3.98 -6.27 -15.39
C ASP A 219 2.73 -6.07 -16.24
N TYR A 220 2.20 -4.85 -16.20
CA TYR A 220 1.06 -4.46 -17.00
C TYR A 220 1.12 -2.97 -17.35
N ALA A 221 0.50 -2.60 -18.46
CA ALA A 221 0.22 -1.19 -18.74
C ALA A 221 -1.01 -0.78 -17.92
N THR A 222 -1.03 0.43 -17.36
CA THR A 222 -2.18 0.93 -16.56
C THR A 222 -3.52 0.79 -17.30
N ALA A 223 -3.54 0.99 -18.63
CA ALA A 223 -4.73 0.82 -19.47
C ALA A 223 -5.22 -0.64 -19.63
N ALA A 224 -4.43 -1.62 -19.21
CA ALA A 224 -4.76 -3.05 -19.24
C ALA A 224 -5.38 -3.55 -17.92
N MET A 225 -5.45 -2.67 -16.90
CA MET A 225 -6.09 -2.94 -15.62
C MET A 225 -7.45 -2.22 -15.54
N GLU A 226 -8.47 -2.93 -15.07
CA GLU A 226 -9.76 -2.35 -14.74
C GLU A 226 -10.29 -2.92 -13.42
N ILE A 227 -11.19 -2.17 -12.79
CA ILE A 227 -11.95 -2.63 -11.62
C ILE A 227 -13.32 -3.11 -12.08
N SER A 228 -13.70 -4.30 -11.64
CA SER A 228 -14.98 -4.91 -11.97
C SER A 228 -15.75 -5.29 -10.71
N GLU A 229 -17.05 -5.00 -10.71
CA GLU A 229 -17.97 -5.43 -9.65
C GLU A 229 -18.28 -6.94 -9.70
N THR A 230 -17.91 -7.60 -10.80
CA THR A 230 -18.17 -9.02 -11.02
C THR A 230 -16.91 -9.76 -11.46
N PRO A 231 -16.72 -11.03 -11.05
CA PRO A 231 -15.57 -11.80 -11.46
C PRO A 231 -15.59 -12.03 -12.98
N VAL A 232 -14.43 -11.87 -13.61
CA VAL A 232 -14.25 -12.04 -15.05
C VAL A 232 -13.50 -13.34 -15.32
N GLU A 233 -14.22 -14.36 -15.82
CA GLU A 233 -13.63 -15.62 -16.24
C GLU A 233 -13.45 -15.64 -17.76
N LYS A 234 -12.24 -15.29 -18.22
CA LYS A 234 -11.90 -15.30 -19.65
C LYS A 234 -10.46 -15.78 -19.84
N GLU A 235 -10.23 -16.58 -20.88
CA GLU A 235 -8.89 -17.07 -21.22
C GLU A 235 -7.94 -15.90 -21.45
N GLY A 236 -6.77 -15.94 -20.79
CA GLY A 236 -5.75 -14.90 -20.85
C GLY A 236 -6.02 -13.67 -19.97
N VAL A 237 -7.15 -13.63 -19.24
CA VAL A 237 -7.47 -12.55 -18.30
C VAL A 237 -7.25 -13.06 -16.88
N LEU A 238 -6.52 -12.29 -16.08
CA LEU A 238 -6.35 -12.54 -14.65
C LEU A 238 -7.37 -11.70 -13.89
N CYS A 239 -8.00 -12.29 -12.86
CA CYS A 239 -9.02 -11.64 -12.05
C CYS A 239 -8.74 -11.94 -10.59
N PHE A 240 -8.57 -10.89 -9.77
CA PHE A 240 -8.25 -11.00 -8.35
C PHE A 240 -9.26 -10.21 -7.52
N GLU A 241 -9.82 -10.82 -6.48
CA GLU A 241 -10.72 -10.15 -5.55
C GLU A 241 -9.91 -9.22 -4.63
N LEU A 242 -10.36 -7.96 -4.50
CA LEU A 242 -9.83 -6.99 -3.54
C LEU A 242 -10.72 -6.89 -2.30
N PHE A 243 -12.02 -6.76 -2.48
CA PHE A 243 -13.03 -6.71 -1.43
C PHE A 243 -14.32 -7.38 -1.94
N GLU A 244 -15.28 -7.61 -1.05
CA GLU A 244 -16.59 -8.18 -1.42
C GLU A 244 -17.19 -7.39 -2.59
N ASP A 245 -17.43 -8.08 -3.71
CA ASP A 245 -17.91 -7.53 -4.98
C ASP A 245 -16.94 -6.61 -5.75
N TYR A 246 -15.63 -6.59 -5.48
CA TYR A 246 -14.66 -5.78 -6.26
C TYR A 246 -13.42 -6.55 -6.66
N HIS A 247 -13.14 -6.54 -7.96
CA HIS A 247 -12.07 -7.33 -8.56
C HIS A 247 -11.15 -6.46 -9.42
N VAL A 248 -9.84 -6.73 -9.34
CA VAL A 248 -8.87 -6.28 -10.34
C VAL A 248 -8.89 -7.25 -11.50
N VAL A 249 -9.10 -6.73 -12.70
CA VAL A 249 -9.09 -7.50 -13.95
C VAL A 249 -7.94 -7.02 -14.81
N LEU A 250 -7.10 -7.96 -15.24
CA LEU A 250 -5.90 -7.70 -16.05
C LEU A 250 -5.96 -8.46 -17.36
N HIS A 251 -6.04 -7.70 -18.46
CA HIS A 251 -6.23 -8.26 -19.80
C HIS A 251 -4.93 -8.55 -20.55
N ASP A 252 -3.89 -7.74 -20.34
CA ASP A 252 -2.61 -7.82 -21.04
C ASP A 252 -1.46 -7.67 -20.03
N SER A 253 -1.23 -8.74 -19.26
CA SER A 253 -0.10 -8.84 -18.32
C SER A 253 0.88 -9.92 -18.73
N TYR A 254 2.13 -9.80 -18.27
CA TYR A 254 3.12 -10.86 -18.40
C TYR A 254 3.87 -11.05 -17.09
N ALA A 255 4.18 -12.31 -16.76
CA ALA A 255 5.02 -12.63 -15.62
C ALA A 255 6.48 -12.30 -15.96
N CYS A 256 7.06 -11.34 -15.25
CA CYS A 256 8.49 -11.01 -15.36
C CYS A 256 9.33 -11.88 -14.41
N ALA A 257 8.73 -12.34 -13.31
CA ALA A 257 9.31 -13.32 -12.41
C ALA A 257 8.20 -14.19 -11.80
N GLU A 258 8.49 -15.47 -11.59
CA GLU A 258 7.54 -16.44 -11.04
C GLU A 258 8.19 -17.20 -9.88
N MET A 259 7.39 -17.53 -8.87
CA MET A 259 7.79 -18.34 -7.71
C MET A 259 9.01 -17.81 -6.95
N LEU A 260 9.16 -16.49 -6.86
CA LEU A 260 10.20 -15.88 -6.04
C LEU A 260 9.97 -16.18 -4.56
N THR A 261 11.04 -16.49 -3.85
CA THR A 261 11.03 -16.45 -2.38
C THR A 261 10.77 -15.01 -1.91
N THR A 262 10.34 -14.85 -0.65
CA THR A 262 10.18 -13.50 -0.07
C THR A 262 11.50 -12.73 -0.05
N GLU A 263 12.64 -13.41 0.14
CA GLU A 263 13.96 -12.79 0.10
C GLU A 263 14.31 -12.29 -1.31
N GLU A 264 14.08 -13.09 -2.35
CA GLU A 264 14.30 -12.67 -3.73
C GLU A 264 13.36 -11.53 -4.13
N LEU A 265 12.09 -11.58 -3.72
CA LEU A 265 11.13 -10.50 -3.96
C LEU A 265 11.62 -9.20 -3.32
N THR A 266 12.11 -9.26 -2.08
CA THR A 266 12.62 -8.09 -1.34
C THR A 266 13.72 -7.36 -2.12
N GLY A 267 14.59 -8.11 -2.81
CA GLY A 267 15.68 -7.56 -3.62
C GLY A 267 15.27 -7.07 -5.02
N TYR A 268 14.02 -7.25 -5.43
CA TYR A 268 13.55 -6.86 -6.76
C TYR A 268 13.37 -5.34 -6.85
N SER A 269 13.78 -4.72 -7.97
CA SER A 269 13.70 -3.26 -8.19
C SER A 269 12.82 -2.92 -9.39
N CYS A 270 11.98 -1.90 -9.27
CA CYS A 270 11.17 -1.38 -10.37
C CYS A 270 11.96 -0.38 -11.23
N GLU A 271 11.83 -0.48 -12.56
CA GLU A 271 12.45 0.46 -13.52
C GLU A 271 11.44 1.44 -14.16
N GLY A 272 10.19 1.51 -13.69
CA GLY A 272 9.23 2.54 -14.11
C GLY A 272 7.85 2.07 -14.58
N LEU A 273 7.44 0.83 -14.29
CA LEU A 273 6.09 0.32 -14.58
C LEU A 273 5.33 -0.04 -13.31
N ASP A 274 4.00 -0.03 -13.40
CA ASP A 274 3.16 -0.61 -12.36
C ASP A 274 3.39 -2.13 -12.31
N HIS A 275 3.53 -2.66 -11.10
CA HIS A 275 3.71 -4.08 -10.86
C HIS A 275 2.57 -4.64 -10.03
N MET A 276 2.21 -5.88 -10.31
CA MET A 276 1.35 -6.64 -9.44
C MET A 276 2.09 -7.87 -8.94
N VAL A 277 2.16 -8.01 -7.63
CA VAL A 277 2.88 -9.10 -6.96
C VAL A 277 1.85 -10.01 -6.32
N VAL A 278 1.79 -11.26 -6.75
CA VAL A 278 0.76 -12.20 -6.35
C VAL A 278 1.36 -13.38 -5.59
N ALA A 279 0.84 -13.65 -4.39
CA ALA A 279 1.17 -14.85 -3.63
C ALA A 279 0.59 -16.07 -4.32
N VAL A 280 1.42 -17.08 -4.57
CA VAL A 280 1.00 -18.34 -5.15
C VAL A 280 0.85 -19.39 -4.06
N TRP A 281 -0.30 -20.05 -4.06
CA TRP A 281 -0.66 -21.09 -3.10
C TRP A 281 -0.85 -22.42 -3.81
N MET A 282 -0.26 -23.47 -3.26
CA MET A 282 -0.37 -24.83 -3.79
C MET A 282 -0.80 -25.77 -2.69
N THR A 283 -1.57 -26.80 -3.02
CA THR A 283 -1.65 -27.98 -2.13
C THR A 283 -0.26 -28.62 -2.00
N ALA A 284 -0.04 -29.39 -0.93
CA ALA A 284 1.23 -30.11 -0.76
C ALA A 284 1.56 -31.01 -1.95
N ASP A 285 0.56 -31.69 -2.54
CA ASP A 285 0.75 -32.55 -3.72
C ASP A 285 1.10 -31.75 -4.98
N GLU A 286 0.46 -30.59 -5.21
CA GLU A 286 0.81 -29.69 -6.32
C GLU A 286 2.22 -29.14 -6.17
N TYR A 287 2.59 -28.68 -4.97
CA TYR A 287 3.94 -28.18 -4.69
C TYR A 287 4.99 -29.26 -4.91
N MET A 288 4.75 -30.49 -4.43
CA MET A 288 5.66 -31.61 -4.65
C MET A 288 5.78 -32.00 -6.12
N THR A 289 4.70 -31.89 -6.89
CA THR A 289 4.72 -32.12 -8.34
C THR A 289 5.56 -31.05 -9.04
N TYR A 290 5.34 -29.77 -8.70
CA TYR A 290 6.11 -28.64 -9.22
C TYR A 290 7.62 -28.79 -8.97
N VAL A 291 8.01 -29.09 -7.72
CA VAL A 291 9.42 -29.27 -7.35
C VAL A 291 10.05 -30.42 -8.14
N LYS A 292 9.34 -31.55 -8.29
CA LYS A 292 9.83 -32.72 -9.05
C LYS A 292 10.01 -32.40 -10.53
N ASP A 293 9.02 -31.76 -11.15
CA ASP A 293 9.09 -31.39 -12.57
C ASP A 293 10.24 -30.42 -12.85
N LYS A 294 10.46 -29.44 -11.97
CA LYS A 294 11.62 -28.52 -12.03
C LYS A 294 12.94 -29.27 -11.83
N ALA A 295 13.03 -30.13 -10.83
CA ALA A 295 14.22 -30.92 -10.56
C ALA A 295 14.56 -31.84 -11.73
N ASP A 296 13.57 -32.49 -12.35
CA ASP A 296 13.75 -33.36 -13.51
C ASP A 296 14.20 -32.58 -14.74
N ALA A 297 13.67 -31.36 -14.96
CA ALA A 297 14.14 -30.48 -16.02
C ALA A 297 15.61 -30.05 -15.82
N ILE A 298 15.99 -29.71 -14.58
CA ILE A 298 17.37 -29.36 -14.23
C ILE A 298 18.31 -30.56 -14.42
N LYS A 299 17.93 -31.74 -13.92
CA LYS A 299 18.66 -33.01 -14.10
C LYS A 299 18.83 -33.34 -15.58
N ALA A 300 17.76 -33.20 -16.38
CA ALA A 300 17.81 -33.43 -17.82
C ALA A 300 18.80 -32.48 -18.52
N ALA A 301 18.84 -31.20 -18.14
CA ALA A 301 19.81 -30.24 -18.67
C ALA A 301 21.25 -30.59 -18.26
N LEU A 302 21.48 -30.95 -16.99
CA LEU A 302 22.80 -31.38 -16.50
C LEU A 302 23.34 -32.62 -17.25
N GLU A 303 22.46 -33.53 -17.65
CA GLU A 303 22.83 -34.78 -18.34
C GLU A 303 22.97 -34.64 -19.85
N ASN A 304 22.12 -33.82 -20.49
CA ASN A 304 21.95 -33.83 -21.95
C ASN A 304 22.45 -32.56 -22.64
N ASP A 305 22.55 -31.42 -21.95
CA ASP A 305 22.98 -30.18 -22.57
C ASP A 305 24.52 -30.09 -22.62
N PRO A 306 25.11 -29.59 -23.72
CA PRO A 306 26.55 -29.42 -23.83
C PRO A 306 27.00 -28.16 -23.08
N LEU A 307 26.93 -28.20 -21.76
CA LEU A 307 27.28 -27.08 -20.88
C LEU A 307 28.78 -27.08 -20.53
N PRO A 308 29.45 -25.91 -20.48
CA PRO A 308 30.78 -25.80 -19.90
C PRO A 308 30.73 -26.08 -18.38
N GLN A 309 31.87 -26.46 -17.79
CA GLN A 309 31.93 -26.85 -16.37
C GLN A 309 31.40 -25.79 -15.40
N VAL A 310 31.57 -24.50 -15.72
CA VAL A 310 31.04 -23.41 -14.89
C VAL A 310 29.51 -23.43 -14.87
N ASP A 311 28.87 -23.63 -16.02
CA ASP A 311 27.41 -23.69 -16.13
C ASP A 311 26.88 -24.98 -15.50
N LEU A 312 27.59 -26.10 -15.61
CA LEU A 312 27.26 -27.34 -14.88
C LEU A 312 27.28 -27.11 -13.36
N ASN A 313 28.27 -26.40 -12.85
CA ASN A 313 28.37 -26.09 -11.42
C ASN A 313 27.18 -25.23 -10.97
N LEU A 314 26.87 -24.15 -11.70
CA LEU A 314 25.72 -23.29 -11.39
C LEU A 314 24.39 -24.03 -11.48
N LYS A 315 24.20 -24.84 -12.53
CA LYS A 315 22.96 -25.61 -12.73
C LYS A 315 22.78 -26.70 -11.66
N SER A 316 23.88 -27.27 -11.16
CA SER A 316 23.84 -28.22 -10.04
C SER A 316 23.51 -27.54 -8.71
N GLU A 317 23.95 -26.29 -8.55
CA GLU A 317 23.63 -25.46 -7.39
C GLU A 317 22.14 -25.11 -7.37
N GLU A 318 21.57 -24.71 -8.51
CA GLU A 318 20.13 -24.51 -8.69
C GLU A 318 19.32 -25.76 -8.26
N LEU A 319 19.78 -26.96 -8.65
CA LEU A 319 19.15 -28.21 -8.22
C LEU A 319 19.19 -28.41 -6.71
N ARG A 320 20.34 -28.14 -6.08
CA ARG A 320 20.51 -28.26 -4.63
C ARG A 320 19.59 -27.29 -3.91
N GLU A 321 19.58 -26.02 -4.32
CA GLU A 321 18.78 -24.95 -3.72
C GLU A 321 17.29 -25.21 -3.85
N LEU A 322 16.83 -25.72 -4.99
CA LEU A 322 15.44 -26.14 -5.19
C LEU A 322 15.00 -27.18 -4.14
N TRP A 323 15.83 -28.20 -3.89
CA TRP A 323 15.52 -29.23 -2.90
C TRP A 323 15.66 -28.74 -1.47
N ASP A 324 16.64 -27.88 -1.18
CA ASP A 324 16.82 -27.28 0.14
C ASP A 324 15.61 -26.38 0.49
N ALA A 325 15.11 -25.60 -0.46
CA ALA A 325 13.88 -24.82 -0.32
C ALA A 325 12.66 -25.73 -0.10
N ALA A 326 12.53 -26.81 -0.88
CA ALA A 326 11.46 -27.77 -0.67
C ALA A 326 11.51 -28.43 0.71
N LEU A 327 12.71 -28.73 1.23
CA LEU A 327 12.91 -29.26 2.58
C LEU A 327 12.46 -28.27 3.65
N ALA A 328 12.80 -26.99 3.51
CA ALA A 328 12.33 -25.95 4.42
C ALA A 328 10.80 -25.85 4.42
N THR A 329 10.16 -25.89 3.25
CA THR A 329 8.70 -25.85 3.12
C THR A 329 8.03 -27.03 3.82
N VAL A 330 8.44 -28.28 3.53
CA VAL A 330 7.80 -29.46 4.13
C VAL A 330 8.06 -29.57 5.63
N LEU A 331 9.21 -29.10 6.13
CA LEU A 331 9.48 -29.02 7.57
C LEU A 331 8.61 -27.96 8.25
N GLY A 332 8.42 -26.81 7.61
CA GLY A 332 7.53 -25.76 8.08
C GLY A 332 6.09 -26.25 8.22
N GLU A 333 5.61 -27.02 7.25
CA GLU A 333 4.28 -27.64 7.34
C GLU A 333 4.21 -28.73 8.40
N ALA A 334 5.22 -29.59 8.48
CA ALA A 334 5.31 -30.62 9.52
C ALA A 334 5.23 -30.01 10.94
N ALA A 335 5.86 -28.85 11.16
CA ALA A 335 5.80 -28.14 12.43
C ALA A 335 4.39 -27.67 12.81
N LYS A 336 3.53 -27.39 11.82
CA LYS A 336 2.15 -26.91 12.03
C LYS A 336 1.17 -28.05 12.29
N VAL A 337 1.35 -29.20 11.62
CA VAL A 337 0.35 -30.26 11.58
C VAL A 337 0.67 -31.49 12.44
N LEU A 338 1.94 -31.77 12.71
CA LEU A 338 2.32 -32.97 13.47
C LEU A 338 2.04 -32.82 14.97
N PRO A 339 1.65 -33.91 15.67
CA PRO A 339 1.64 -33.96 17.12
C PRO A 339 3.00 -33.60 17.73
N GLU A 340 3.00 -32.99 18.92
CA GLU A 340 4.23 -32.50 19.58
C GLU A 340 5.33 -33.57 19.72
N ASP A 341 4.95 -34.82 20.04
CA ASP A 341 5.88 -35.93 20.18
C ASP A 341 6.45 -36.41 18.84
N GLU A 342 5.64 -36.43 17.79
CA GLU A 342 6.08 -36.74 16.42
C GLU A 342 6.98 -35.62 15.85
N TRP A 343 6.61 -34.36 16.06
CA TRP A 343 7.43 -33.20 15.67
C TRP A 343 8.78 -33.21 16.38
N LYS A 344 8.81 -33.52 17.68
CA LYS A 344 10.05 -33.63 18.43
C LYS A 344 10.93 -34.75 17.90
N ALA A 345 10.36 -35.93 17.62
CA ALA A 345 11.09 -37.04 17.03
C ALA A 345 11.63 -36.70 15.63
N LEU A 346 10.84 -36.01 14.81
CA LEU A 346 11.27 -35.53 13.49
C LEU A 346 12.42 -34.53 13.61
N THR A 347 12.37 -33.60 14.56
CA THR A 347 13.44 -32.62 14.80
C THR A 347 14.75 -33.29 15.22
N GLU A 348 14.69 -34.28 16.12
CA GLU A 348 15.87 -35.07 16.53
C GLU A 348 16.46 -35.84 15.34
N ALA A 349 15.60 -36.48 14.52
CA ALA A 349 16.01 -37.16 13.31
C ALA A 349 16.59 -36.21 12.27
N GLN A 350 16.06 -34.99 12.14
CA GLN A 350 16.53 -33.97 11.20
C GLN A 350 17.94 -33.50 11.56
N ASN A 351 18.22 -33.27 12.85
CA ASN A 351 19.57 -32.91 13.31
C ASN A 351 20.60 -34.01 12.97
N ALA A 352 20.26 -35.27 13.26
CA ALA A 352 21.13 -36.40 12.92
C ALA A 352 21.31 -36.57 11.41
N TRP A 353 20.26 -36.31 10.64
CA TRP A 353 20.32 -36.32 9.18
C TRP A 353 21.24 -35.23 8.64
N THR A 354 21.19 -34.00 9.17
CA THR A 354 22.08 -32.91 8.75
C THR A 354 23.56 -33.27 8.91
N GLU A 355 23.96 -33.80 10.07
CA GLU A 355 25.35 -34.23 10.30
C GLU A 355 25.79 -35.37 9.35
N ALA A 356 24.89 -36.32 9.09
CA ALA A 356 25.15 -37.42 8.18
C ALA A 356 25.26 -36.95 6.71
N THR A 357 24.42 -36.00 6.30
CA THR A 357 24.41 -35.41 4.97
C THR A 357 25.68 -34.61 4.71
N GLU A 358 26.11 -33.75 5.63
CA GLU A 358 27.38 -33.02 5.49
C GLU A 358 28.57 -33.97 5.31
N THR A 359 28.59 -35.06 6.09
CA THR A 359 29.63 -36.09 5.98
C THR A 359 29.59 -36.81 4.63
N ALA A 360 28.40 -37.17 4.14
CA ALA A 360 28.22 -37.87 2.87
C ALA A 360 28.60 -36.99 1.67
N VAL A 361 28.18 -35.73 1.67
CA VAL A 361 28.49 -34.73 0.64
C VAL A 361 30.00 -34.49 0.58
N ALA A 362 30.66 -34.29 1.73
CA ALA A 362 32.11 -34.13 1.78
C ALA A 362 32.85 -35.38 1.27
N ALA A 363 32.34 -36.57 1.58
CA ALA A 363 32.90 -37.82 1.09
C ALA A 363 32.75 -37.96 -0.43
N ALA A 364 31.63 -37.55 -1.01
CA ALA A 364 31.40 -37.58 -2.45
C ALA A 364 32.35 -36.66 -3.23
N GLY A 365 32.63 -35.45 -2.68
CA GLY A 365 33.54 -34.49 -3.31
C GLY A 365 35.03 -34.82 -3.16
N LYS A 366 35.41 -35.77 -2.31
CA LYS A 366 36.81 -35.98 -1.88
C LYS A 366 37.80 -36.22 -3.01
N ASP A 367 37.42 -36.99 -4.02
CA ASP A 367 38.32 -37.30 -5.17
C ASP A 367 38.46 -36.12 -6.14
N PHE A 368 37.63 -35.09 -5.99
CA PHE A 368 37.56 -33.91 -6.86
C PHE A 368 38.04 -32.64 -6.15
N GLU A 369 38.48 -32.74 -4.90
CA GLU A 369 38.86 -31.60 -4.06
C GLU A 369 39.91 -30.70 -4.74
N GLY A 370 39.63 -29.39 -4.80
CA GLY A 370 40.46 -28.40 -5.49
C GLY A 370 40.34 -28.38 -7.03
N GLY A 371 39.52 -29.26 -7.61
CA GLY A 371 39.21 -29.30 -9.04
C GLY A 371 37.92 -28.57 -9.41
N SER A 372 37.76 -28.23 -10.69
CA SER A 372 36.57 -27.52 -11.20
C SER A 372 35.29 -28.36 -11.18
N MET A 373 35.39 -29.68 -11.03
CA MET A 373 34.25 -30.60 -10.89
C MET A 373 33.73 -30.73 -9.46
N TYR A 374 34.49 -30.25 -8.46
CA TYR A 374 34.10 -30.38 -7.05
C TYR A 374 32.67 -29.85 -6.78
N PRO A 375 32.28 -28.64 -7.22
CA PRO A 375 30.94 -28.09 -6.95
C PRO A 375 29.82 -28.96 -7.53
N LEU A 376 29.95 -29.40 -8.78
CA LEU A 376 29.00 -30.29 -9.43
C LEU A 376 28.74 -31.56 -8.60
N ILE A 377 29.80 -32.22 -8.15
CA ILE A 377 29.68 -33.50 -7.43
C ILE A 377 29.03 -33.32 -6.05
N VAL A 378 29.45 -32.31 -5.29
CA VAL A 378 28.90 -32.07 -3.95
C VAL A 378 27.44 -31.60 -4.01
N ASN A 379 27.11 -30.73 -4.98
CA ASN A 379 25.74 -30.24 -5.15
C ASN A 379 24.78 -31.36 -5.58
N MET A 380 25.21 -32.23 -6.51
CA MET A 380 24.39 -33.36 -6.95
C MET A 380 24.12 -34.35 -5.81
N GLU A 381 25.12 -34.65 -4.97
CA GLU A 381 24.92 -35.54 -3.82
C GLU A 381 24.03 -34.90 -2.75
N ALA A 382 24.23 -33.60 -2.48
CA ALA A 382 23.37 -32.85 -1.56
C ALA A 382 21.91 -32.87 -2.04
N ALA A 383 21.66 -32.49 -3.30
CA ALA A 383 20.33 -32.52 -3.90
C ALA A 383 19.66 -33.91 -3.80
N ARG A 384 20.40 -34.99 -4.11
CA ARG A 384 19.88 -36.36 -4.04
C ARG A 384 19.48 -36.78 -2.61
N LEU A 385 20.29 -36.40 -1.63
CA LEU A 385 20.01 -36.69 -0.22
C LEU A 385 18.82 -35.86 0.28
N THR A 386 18.77 -34.58 -0.08
CA THR A 386 17.66 -33.67 0.28
C THR A 386 16.36 -34.11 -0.38
N GLU A 387 16.35 -34.49 -1.66
CA GLU A 387 15.18 -35.05 -2.36
C GLU A 387 14.57 -36.25 -1.62
N ALA A 388 15.42 -37.20 -1.21
CA ALA A 388 14.98 -38.38 -0.48
C ALA A 388 14.35 -38.00 0.87
N ARG A 389 14.94 -37.01 1.56
CA ARG A 389 14.44 -36.51 2.84
C ARG A 389 13.11 -35.77 2.70
N VAL A 390 12.98 -34.92 1.68
CA VAL A 390 11.72 -34.24 1.35
C VAL A 390 10.62 -35.25 1.09
N CYS A 391 10.88 -36.28 0.28
CA CYS A 391 9.89 -37.33 0.00
C CYS A 391 9.50 -38.12 1.26
N GLU A 392 10.44 -38.41 2.16
CA GLU A 392 10.16 -39.07 3.44
C GLU A 392 9.21 -38.23 4.30
N ILE A 393 9.52 -36.94 4.48
CA ILE A 393 8.71 -36.02 5.30
C ILE A 393 7.33 -35.82 4.65
N ALA A 394 7.27 -35.60 3.34
CA ALA A 394 6.01 -35.41 2.63
C ALA A 394 5.07 -36.62 2.75
N GLU A 395 5.61 -37.86 2.78
CA GLU A 395 4.80 -39.06 3.04
C GLU A 395 4.30 -39.15 4.48
N MET A 396 4.98 -38.55 5.46
CA MET A 396 4.49 -38.46 6.85
C MET A 396 3.31 -37.48 6.99
N LEU A 397 3.15 -36.54 6.07
CA LEU A 397 2.11 -35.50 6.11
C LEU A 397 0.82 -35.91 5.39
N LYS A 398 0.78 -37.11 4.80
CA LYS A 398 -0.41 -37.70 4.17
C LYS A 398 -1.17 -38.59 5.16
#